data_AF-A0A183KGN7-F1
#
_entry.id   AF-A0A183KGN7-F1
#
_cell.length_a   1.000
_cell.length_b   1.000
_cell.length_c   1.000
_cell.angle_alpha   90.00
_cell.angle_beta   90.00
_cell.angle_gamma   90.00
#
_symmetry.space_group_name_H-M   'P 1'
#
loop_
_entity.id
_entity.type
_entity.pdbx_description
1 polymer ?
#
loop_
_entity_poly.entity_id
_entity_poly.type
_entity_poly.pdbx_seq_one_letter_code
_entity_poly.pdbx_strand_id
1 'polypeptide(L)'
;MSDGLFLRVCREEAAHHREIEFCDMFLDTVCLNLVQDPTRFDVLVMPNLYGDILSDLAAGLIGGLGVTPSGNIGETGAIFESVHGTAPDIAGQDRANPTALLFSAIMMLRYMNLNKYADLIESAVLATIREAKINTVTKGRVEYHGDNNNNNNRFRQLHFCQSIRITGRHKTSMTKS
;
A
#
# COMPACT_ATOMS: atom_id res chain seq x y z
N MET A 1 20.59 18.36 -8.27
CA MET A 1 20.51 18.08 -9.72
C MET A 1 19.64 16.86 -10.02
N SER A 2 19.65 15.83 -9.16
CA SER A 2 18.79 14.62 -9.26
C SER A 2 17.28 14.93 -9.21
N ASP A 3 16.84 15.70 -8.22
CA ASP A 3 15.40 15.81 -7.92
C ASP A 3 14.68 16.68 -8.95
N GLY A 4 15.37 17.66 -9.51
CA GLY A 4 14.86 18.48 -10.60
C GLY A 4 14.63 17.70 -11.89
N LEU A 5 15.46 16.69 -12.18
CA LEU A 5 15.24 15.79 -13.32
C LEU A 5 14.01 14.92 -13.09
N PHE A 6 13.91 14.32 -11.90
CA PHE A 6 12.75 13.50 -11.51
C PHE A 6 11.45 14.29 -11.63
N LEU A 7 11.38 15.48 -11.03
CA LEU A 7 10.18 16.32 -11.05
C LEU A 7 9.80 16.76 -12.46
N ARG A 8 10.79 17.08 -13.31
CA ARG A 8 10.54 17.43 -14.71
C ARG A 8 9.89 16.27 -15.46
N VAL A 9 10.44 15.07 -15.36
CA VAL A 9 9.88 13.87 -16.01
C VAL A 9 8.48 13.58 -15.49
N CYS A 10 8.24 13.67 -14.18
CA CYS A 10 6.89 13.50 -13.62
C CYS A 10 5.88 14.51 -14.17
N ARG A 11 6.28 15.78 -14.35
CA ARG A 11 5.41 16.82 -14.93
C ARG A 11 5.13 16.58 -16.42
N GLU A 12 6.13 16.11 -17.17
CA GLU A 12 5.98 15.72 -18.58
C GLU A 12 4.99 14.55 -18.71
N GLU A 13 5.16 13.48 -17.92
CA GLU A 13 4.24 12.33 -17.90
C GLU A 13 2.84 12.71 -17.43
N ALA A 14 2.70 13.59 -16.43
CA ALA A 14 1.39 14.07 -15.97
C ALA A 14 0.62 14.83 -17.07
N ALA A 15 1.31 15.51 -17.98
CA ALA A 15 0.66 16.21 -19.10
C ALA A 15 0.01 15.23 -20.09
N HIS A 16 0.47 13.98 -20.15
CA HIS A 16 -0.10 12.90 -20.96
C HIS A 16 -1.32 12.23 -20.28
N HIS A 17 -1.52 12.43 -18.98
CA HIS A 17 -2.57 11.80 -18.17
C HIS A 17 -3.47 12.83 -17.47
N ARG A 18 -4.22 13.62 -18.25
CA ARG A 18 -5.04 14.74 -17.74
C ARG A 18 -6.21 14.31 -16.83
N GLU A 19 -6.54 13.03 -16.82
CA GLU A 19 -7.53 12.42 -15.96
C GLU A 19 -7.06 12.25 -14.51
N ILE A 20 -5.74 12.35 -14.26
CA ILE A 20 -5.10 12.23 -12.96
C ILE A 20 -4.66 13.61 -12.49
N GLU A 21 -5.09 14.01 -11.28
CA GLU A 21 -4.61 15.24 -10.66
C GLU A 21 -3.14 15.07 -10.24
N PHE A 22 -2.29 16.01 -10.69
CA PHE A 22 -0.87 16.02 -10.35
C PHE A 22 -0.55 17.18 -9.41
N CYS A 23 0.11 16.88 -8.29
CA CYS A 23 0.60 17.85 -7.33
C CYS A 23 2.01 17.47 -6.89
N ASP A 24 2.92 18.44 -6.84
CA ASP A 24 4.26 18.27 -6.26
C ASP A 24 4.38 19.02 -4.92
N MET A 25 5.08 18.40 -3.96
CA MET A 25 5.28 18.93 -2.61
C MET A 25 6.70 18.58 -2.14
N PHE A 26 7.24 19.40 -1.24
CA PHE A 26 8.50 19.07 -0.55
C PHE A 26 8.31 17.91 0.43
N LEU A 27 9.35 17.09 0.60
CA LEU A 27 9.31 15.89 1.43
C LEU A 27 8.90 16.17 2.88
N ASP A 28 9.45 17.23 3.47
CA ASP A 28 9.14 17.66 4.84
C ASP A 28 7.65 17.97 5.04
N THR A 29 7.05 18.64 4.05
CA THR A 29 5.64 19.01 4.01
C THR A 29 4.77 17.78 3.85
N VAL A 30 5.19 16.80 3.04
CA VAL A 30 4.50 15.51 2.92
C VAL A 30 4.56 14.75 4.24
N CYS A 31 5.72 14.66 4.90
CA CYS A 31 5.86 14.03 6.21
C CYS A 31 4.91 14.64 7.25
N LEU A 32 4.88 15.98 7.34
CA LEU A 32 4.00 16.68 8.28
C LEU A 32 2.51 16.42 7.98
N ASN A 33 2.11 16.57 6.71
CA ASN A 33 0.73 16.35 6.30
C ASN A 33 0.30 14.90 6.48
N LEU A 34 1.18 13.93 6.25
CA LEU A 34 0.87 12.51 6.36
C LEU A 34 0.58 12.12 7.82
N VAL A 35 1.31 12.69 8.77
CA VAL A 35 1.05 12.48 10.20
C VAL A 35 -0.20 13.22 10.68
N GLN A 36 -0.51 14.38 10.11
CA GLN A 36 -1.69 15.17 10.47
C GLN A 36 -2.99 14.58 9.93
N ASP A 37 -3.00 14.26 8.64
CA ASP A 37 -4.15 13.70 7.94
C ASP A 37 -3.69 12.89 6.72
N PRO A 38 -3.49 11.56 6.87
CA PRO A 38 -3.05 10.71 5.78
C PRO A 38 -4.12 10.52 4.69
N THR A 39 -5.39 10.86 4.96
CA THR A 39 -6.51 10.64 4.01
C THR A 39 -6.47 11.59 2.81
N ARG A 40 -5.61 12.61 2.87
CA ARG A 40 -5.38 13.59 1.81
C ARG A 40 -4.59 13.04 0.63
N PHE A 41 -3.92 11.89 0.80
CA PHE A 41 -3.06 11.29 -0.21
C PHE A 41 -3.70 10.05 -0.84
N ASP A 42 -3.50 9.88 -2.14
CA ASP A 42 -3.96 8.70 -2.90
C ASP A 42 -2.76 7.89 -3.39
N VAL A 43 -1.97 8.47 -4.30
CA VAL A 43 -0.74 7.87 -4.84
C VAL A 43 0.43 8.84 -4.64
N LEU A 44 1.52 8.32 -4.10
CA LEU A 44 2.77 9.06 -3.92
C LEU A 44 3.86 8.42 -4.78
N VAL A 45 4.51 9.21 -5.63
CA VAL A 45 5.60 8.78 -6.51
C VAL A 45 6.85 9.57 -6.15
N MET A 46 7.93 8.88 -5.83
CA MET A 46 9.15 9.52 -5.32
C MET A 46 10.41 8.68 -5.61
N PRO A 47 11.62 9.26 -5.53
CA PRO A 47 12.87 8.53 -5.59
C PRO A 47 13.03 7.51 -4.45
N ASN A 48 13.88 6.51 -4.66
CA ASN A 48 14.07 5.36 -3.78
C ASN A 48 14.18 5.71 -2.28
N LEU A 49 15.10 6.61 -1.92
CA LEU A 49 15.34 6.99 -0.52
C LEU A 49 14.10 7.62 0.14
N TYR A 50 13.34 8.43 -0.59
CA TYR A 50 12.13 9.05 -0.04
C TYR A 50 11.03 8.01 0.12
N GLY A 51 10.97 7.05 -0.81
CA GLY A 51 10.05 5.92 -0.78
C GLY A 51 10.22 5.10 0.48
N ASP A 52 11.47 4.75 0.82
CA ASP A 52 11.82 4.01 2.03
C ASP A 52 11.29 4.74 3.29
N ILE A 53 11.69 6.00 3.47
CA ILE A 53 11.32 6.82 4.64
C ILE A 53 9.80 6.99 4.78
N LEU A 54 9.11 7.37 3.70
CA LEU A 54 7.67 7.62 3.75
C LEU A 54 6.86 6.31 3.86
N SER A 55 7.35 5.21 3.29
CA SER A 55 6.69 3.91 3.43
C SER A 55 6.73 3.40 4.87
N ASP A 56 7.85 3.57 5.57
CA ASP A 56 7.98 3.24 7.00
C ASP A 56 7.14 4.16 7.89
N LEU A 57 7.10 5.46 7.58
CA LEU A 57 6.23 6.41 8.27
C LEU A 57 4.75 6.01 8.13
N ALA A 58 4.32 5.70 6.91
CA ALA A 58 2.96 5.24 6.63
C ALA A 58 2.64 3.91 7.32
N ALA A 59 3.60 2.98 7.33
CA ALA A 59 3.47 1.72 8.07
C ALA A 59 3.17 1.99 9.54
N GLY A 60 3.94 2.87 10.18
CA GLY A 60 3.72 3.29 11.57
C GLY A 60 2.31 3.80 11.86
N LEU A 61 1.70 4.53 10.92
CA LEU A 61 0.35 5.09 11.08
C LEU A 61 -0.76 4.04 11.06
N ILE A 62 -0.57 2.91 10.37
CA ILE A 62 -1.61 1.88 10.18
C ILE A 62 -1.46 0.64 11.07
N GLY A 63 -0.49 0.64 12.00
CA GLY A 63 -0.21 -0.50 12.87
C GLY A 63 1.18 -1.12 12.70
N GLY A 64 2.09 -0.47 11.99
CA GLY A 64 3.48 -0.88 11.86
C GLY A 64 3.75 -1.89 10.72
N LEU A 65 5.01 -2.29 10.61
CA LEU A 65 5.54 -3.06 9.47
C LEU A 65 4.97 -4.47 9.32
N GLY A 66 4.36 -5.02 10.39
CA GLY A 66 3.79 -6.37 10.39
C GLY A 66 2.53 -6.53 9.53
N VAL A 67 1.97 -5.44 9.01
CA VAL A 67 0.72 -5.42 8.24
C VAL A 67 0.86 -4.78 6.86
N THR A 68 2.07 -4.32 6.50
CA THR A 68 2.35 -3.66 5.24
C THR A 68 2.91 -4.66 4.22
N PRO A 69 2.16 -4.96 3.13
CA PRO A 69 2.69 -5.73 2.02
C PRO A 69 3.56 -4.86 1.11
N SER A 70 4.44 -5.49 0.32
CA SER A 70 5.15 -4.84 -0.78
C SER A 70 5.26 -5.75 -2.00
N GLY A 71 5.51 -5.10 -3.14
CA GLY A 71 5.86 -5.78 -4.39
C GLY A 71 6.85 -4.92 -5.17
N ASN A 72 7.83 -5.55 -5.79
CA ASN A 72 8.80 -4.94 -6.68
C ASN A 72 8.52 -5.45 -8.09
N ILE A 73 8.07 -4.57 -8.97
CA ILE A 73 7.62 -4.94 -10.31
C ILE A 73 8.62 -4.41 -11.35
N GLY A 74 9.22 -5.31 -12.11
CA GLY A 74 10.10 -5.02 -13.23
C GLY A 74 9.50 -5.48 -14.57
N GLU A 75 10.21 -5.22 -15.66
CA GLU A 75 9.78 -5.60 -17.01
C GLU A 75 9.76 -7.12 -17.22
N THR A 76 10.71 -7.84 -16.62
CA THR A 76 10.93 -9.28 -16.81
C THR A 76 10.45 -10.15 -15.65
N GLY A 77 9.95 -9.54 -14.57
CA GLY A 77 9.54 -10.27 -13.38
C GLY A 77 9.02 -9.37 -12.27
N ALA A 78 8.43 -10.00 -11.25
CA ALA A 78 7.95 -9.33 -10.05
C ALA A 78 8.30 -10.15 -8.81
N ILE A 79 8.67 -9.46 -7.73
CA ILE A 79 8.95 -10.04 -6.41
C ILE A 79 7.94 -9.46 -5.44
N PHE A 80 7.34 -10.29 -4.59
CA PHE A 80 6.39 -9.86 -3.57
C PHE A 80 6.91 -10.31 -2.20
N GLU A 81 7.08 -9.36 -1.28
CA GLU A 81 7.74 -9.61 0.00
C GLU A 81 7.05 -8.82 1.12
N SER A 82 7.33 -9.16 2.38
CA SER A 82 6.93 -8.35 3.52
C SER A 82 7.91 -7.19 3.68
N VAL A 83 7.43 -6.01 4.06
CA VAL A 83 8.31 -4.86 4.37
C VAL A 83 9.14 -5.12 5.65
N HIS A 84 8.63 -5.95 6.57
CA HIS A 84 9.36 -6.24 7.80
C HIS A 84 10.61 -7.09 7.55
N GLY A 85 11.67 -6.81 8.32
CA GLY A 85 12.92 -7.59 8.29
C GLY A 85 12.80 -8.99 8.92
N THR A 86 13.95 -9.61 9.14
CA THR A 86 14.09 -11.01 9.58
C THR A 86 13.61 -11.31 11.00
N ALA A 87 13.37 -10.28 11.82
CA ALA A 87 12.90 -10.38 13.21
C ALA A 87 13.60 -11.51 14.02
N PRO A 88 14.94 -11.45 14.17
CA PRO A 88 15.74 -12.54 14.73
C PRO A 88 15.42 -12.85 16.20
N ASP A 89 14.88 -11.87 16.92
CA ASP A 89 14.47 -11.95 18.32
C ASP A 89 13.24 -12.84 18.55
N ILE A 90 12.42 -13.08 17.51
CA ILE A 90 11.21 -13.92 17.56
C ILE A 90 11.28 -15.14 16.64
N ALA A 91 12.39 -15.34 15.94
CA ALA A 91 12.60 -16.48 15.06
C ALA A 91 12.48 -17.81 15.83
N GLY A 92 11.73 -18.77 15.27
CA GLY A 92 11.50 -20.08 15.89
C GLY A 92 10.54 -20.09 17.09
N GLN A 93 9.91 -18.96 17.43
CA GLN A 93 9.01 -18.85 18.59
C GLN A 93 7.52 -18.94 18.22
N ASP A 94 7.17 -19.05 16.93
CA ASP A 94 5.78 -19.06 16.44
C ASP A 94 4.97 -17.82 16.88
N ARG A 95 5.62 -16.65 16.91
CA ARG A 95 5.04 -15.37 17.38
C ARG A 95 4.95 -14.28 16.33
N ALA A 96 5.49 -14.53 15.15
CA ALA A 96 5.50 -13.57 14.05
C ALA A 96 4.08 -13.35 13.51
N ASN A 97 3.77 -12.12 13.11
CA ASN A 97 2.52 -11.79 12.45
C ASN A 97 2.64 -12.10 10.94
N PRO A 98 1.91 -13.10 10.39
CA PRO A 98 2.02 -13.46 8.98
C PRO A 98 1.25 -12.52 8.05
N THR A 99 0.56 -11.50 8.57
CA THR A 99 -0.39 -10.67 7.82
C THR A 99 0.27 -9.95 6.64
N ALA A 100 1.42 -9.29 6.84
CA ALA A 100 2.15 -8.63 5.75
C ALA A 100 2.47 -9.60 4.59
N LEU A 101 3.01 -10.77 4.91
CA LEU A 101 3.35 -11.79 3.91
C LEU A 101 2.12 -12.31 3.16
N LEU A 102 1.01 -12.53 3.86
CA LEU A 102 -0.25 -12.96 3.25
C LEU A 102 -0.79 -11.90 2.28
N PHE A 103 -0.74 -10.62 2.66
CA PHE A 103 -1.14 -9.55 1.74
C PHE A 103 -0.19 -9.42 0.54
N SER A 104 1.11 -9.65 0.70
CA SER A 104 2.04 -9.69 -0.43
C SER A 104 1.75 -10.87 -1.37
N ALA A 105 1.37 -12.03 -0.83
CA ALA A 105 0.92 -13.17 -1.64
C ALA A 105 -0.40 -12.87 -2.37
N ILE A 106 -1.33 -12.14 -1.74
CA ILE A 106 -2.56 -11.65 -2.41
C ILE A 106 -2.19 -10.71 -3.57
N MET A 107 -1.25 -9.78 -3.38
CA MET A 107 -0.76 -8.91 -4.45
C MET A 107 -0.16 -9.72 -5.62
N MET A 108 0.62 -10.76 -5.32
CA MET A 108 1.17 -11.68 -6.31
C MET A 108 0.07 -12.40 -7.10
N LEU A 109 -0.95 -12.93 -6.42
CA LEU A 109 -2.07 -13.59 -7.08
C LEU A 109 -2.83 -12.64 -8.01
N ARG A 110 -3.03 -11.39 -7.58
CA ARG A 110 -3.64 -10.35 -8.42
C ARG A 110 -2.77 -10.03 -9.64
N TYR A 111 -1.45 -9.95 -9.46
CA TYR A 111 -0.50 -9.76 -10.56
C TYR A 111 -0.56 -10.88 -11.60
N MET A 112 -0.78 -12.13 -11.18
CA MET A 112 -0.95 -13.29 -12.06
C MET A 112 -2.38 -13.45 -12.62
N ASN A 113 -3.27 -12.47 -12.41
CA ASN A 113 -4.70 -12.54 -12.77
C ASN A 113 -5.51 -13.65 -12.07
N LEU A 114 -4.99 -14.20 -10.96
CA LEU A 114 -5.64 -15.22 -10.14
C LEU A 114 -6.58 -14.60 -9.09
N ASN A 115 -7.44 -13.69 -9.53
CA ASN A 115 -8.26 -12.83 -8.66
C ASN A 115 -9.18 -13.61 -7.72
N LYS A 116 -9.78 -14.72 -8.20
CA LYS A 116 -10.66 -15.56 -7.38
C LYS A 116 -9.95 -16.10 -6.12
N TYR A 117 -8.69 -16.50 -6.26
CA TYR A 117 -7.89 -17.01 -5.15
C TYR A 117 -7.44 -15.88 -4.23
N ALA A 118 -7.06 -14.73 -4.81
CA ALA A 118 -6.74 -13.53 -4.06
C ALA A 118 -7.91 -13.10 -3.16
N ASP A 119 -9.12 -13.02 -3.71
CA ASP A 119 -10.32 -12.59 -2.98
C ASP A 119 -10.70 -13.57 -1.85
N LEU A 120 -10.51 -14.87 -2.07
CA LEU A 120 -10.76 -15.90 -1.05
C LEU A 120 -9.82 -15.74 0.14
N ILE A 121 -8.51 -15.62 -0.12
CA ILE A 121 -7.49 -15.48 0.93
C ILE A 121 -7.67 -14.15 1.64
N GLU A 122 -7.87 -13.07 0.90
CA GLU A 122 -8.11 -11.74 1.48
C GLU A 122 -9.31 -11.78 2.42
N SER A 123 -10.45 -12.32 1.99
CA SER A 123 -11.64 -12.40 2.84
C SER A 123 -11.40 -13.17 4.14
N ALA A 124 -10.64 -14.27 4.08
CA ALA A 124 -10.29 -15.06 5.27
C ALA A 124 -9.35 -14.31 6.22
N VAL A 125 -8.35 -13.60 5.68
CA VAL A 125 -7.42 -12.77 6.47
C VAL A 125 -8.17 -11.63 7.16
N LEU A 126 -9.00 -10.88 6.41
CA LEU A 126 -9.78 -9.78 6.96
C LEU A 126 -10.77 -10.27 8.04
N ALA A 127 -11.41 -11.43 7.84
CA ALA A 127 -12.30 -12.03 8.84
C ALA A 127 -11.55 -12.38 10.13
N THR A 128 -10.37 -13.00 10.01
CA THR A 128 -9.53 -13.37 11.16
C THR A 128 -9.09 -12.14 11.96
N ILE A 129 -8.69 -11.06 11.28
CA ILE A 129 -8.27 -9.83 11.96
C ILE A 129 -9.47 -9.17 12.68
N ARG A 130 -10.66 -9.16 12.07
CA ARG A 130 -11.88 -8.60 12.68
C ARG A 130 -12.32 -9.35 13.94
N GLU A 131 -12.14 -10.67 14.00
CA GLU A 131 -12.54 -11.47 15.15
C GLU A 131 -11.68 -11.21 16.41
N ALA A 132 -10.50 -10.57 16.27
CA ALA A 132 -9.61 -10.09 17.34
C ALA A 132 -9.21 -11.10 18.44
N LYS A 133 -9.54 -12.40 18.27
CA LYS A 133 -9.26 -13.47 19.24
C LYS A 133 -7.85 -14.05 19.12
N ILE A 134 -7.16 -13.82 18.00
CA ILE A 134 -5.83 -14.39 17.73
C ILE A 134 -4.85 -13.21 17.59
N ASN A 135 -4.20 -12.84 18.70
CA ASN A 135 -3.27 -11.71 18.74
C ASN A 135 -1.81 -12.21 18.71
N THR A 136 -1.12 -11.98 17.59
CA THR A 136 0.35 -12.14 17.49
C THR A 136 1.06 -10.97 18.18
N VAL A 137 2.29 -11.19 18.66
CA VAL A 137 2.97 -10.28 19.60
C VAL A 137 3.47 -8.98 18.95
N THR A 138 3.73 -8.99 17.64
CA THR A 138 3.93 -7.76 16.86
C THR A 138 2.62 -6.99 16.79
N LYS A 139 2.39 -6.14 17.81
CA LYS A 139 1.24 -5.26 17.95
C LYS A 139 1.21 -4.20 16.85
N GLY A 140 0.59 -4.57 15.73
CA GLY A 140 -0.19 -3.65 14.93
C GLY A 140 -1.65 -3.90 15.20
N ARG A 141 -2.29 -3.05 16.00
CA ARG A 141 -3.75 -3.13 16.15
C ARG A 141 -4.34 -2.58 14.86
N VAL A 142 -4.69 -3.44 13.92
CA VAL A 142 -5.45 -3.05 12.73
C VAL A 142 -6.88 -2.80 13.17
N GLU A 143 -7.19 -1.56 13.55
CA GLU A 143 -8.55 -1.16 13.87
C GLU A 143 -9.34 -0.99 12.56
N TYR A 144 -10.14 -2.00 12.21
CA TYR A 144 -11.14 -1.88 11.15
C TYR A 144 -12.24 -0.90 11.58
N HIS A 145 -12.18 0.33 11.09
CA HIS A 145 -13.34 1.23 11.10
C HIS A 145 -14.24 0.90 9.90
N GLY A 146 -15.11 -0.10 10.07
CA GLY A 146 -16.15 -0.42 9.09
C GLY A 146 -17.30 0.56 9.19
N ASP A 147 -17.47 1.42 8.19
CA ASP A 147 -18.65 2.27 8.07
C ASP A 147 -19.81 1.42 7.50
N ASN A 148 -20.80 1.10 8.33
CA ASN A 148 -21.86 0.11 8.05
C ASN A 148 -22.88 0.52 6.96
N ASN A 149 -22.66 1.62 6.25
CA ASN A 149 -23.72 2.27 5.46
C ASN A 149 -23.40 2.56 3.98
N ASN A 150 -22.41 1.90 3.37
CA ASN A 150 -22.23 2.02 1.93
C ASN A 150 -21.65 0.75 1.30
N ASN A 151 -22.29 0.27 0.23
CA ASN A 151 -21.88 -0.89 -0.59
C ASN A 151 -20.57 -0.67 -1.37
N ASN A 152 -19.70 0.24 -0.90
CA ASN A 152 -18.45 0.64 -1.50
C ASN A 152 -17.30 0.51 -0.47
N ASN A 153 -17.18 -0.67 0.13
CA ASN A 153 -16.06 -1.02 1.01
C ASN A 153 -14.78 -1.27 0.22
N ARG A 154 -14.23 -0.23 -0.41
CA ARG A 154 -12.82 -0.23 -0.80
C ARG A 154 -12.02 0.19 0.43
N PHE A 155 -11.29 -0.75 1.01
CA PHE A 155 -10.03 -0.43 1.66
C PHE A 155 -9.28 0.50 0.69
N ARG A 156 -9.15 1.78 1.02
CA ARG A 156 -8.17 2.65 0.36
C ARG A 156 -6.83 2.26 0.95
N GLN A 157 -6.38 1.07 0.58
CA GLN A 157 -5.03 0.62 0.80
C GLN A 157 -4.19 1.58 -0.05
N LEU A 158 -3.50 2.52 0.59
CA LEU A 158 -2.41 3.22 -0.07
C LEU A 158 -1.50 2.11 -0.59
N HIS A 159 -1.48 1.92 -1.91
CA HIS A 159 -0.61 0.97 -2.56
C HIS A 159 0.80 1.56 -2.48
N PHE A 160 1.46 1.38 -1.33
CA PHE A 160 2.89 1.63 -1.20
C PHE A 160 3.61 0.49 -1.89
N CYS A 161 3.84 0.67 -3.17
CA CYS A 161 4.86 -0.07 -3.86
C CYS A 161 6.12 0.76 -3.79
N GLN A 162 7.17 0.21 -3.19
CA GLN A 162 8.50 0.84 -3.17
C GLN A 162 9.07 1.04 -4.60
N SER A 163 8.37 0.56 -5.64
CA SER A 163 8.58 0.95 -7.04
C SER A 163 7.31 0.73 -7.88
N ILE A 164 6.33 1.66 -7.84
CA ILE A 164 5.18 1.62 -8.76
C ILE A 164 5.43 2.48 -10.01
N ARG A 165 5.34 1.80 -11.14
CA ARG A 165 5.04 2.33 -12.48
C ARG A 165 3.55 2.70 -12.51
N ILE A 166 3.24 3.91 -12.97
CA ILE A 166 1.87 4.44 -13.12
C ILE A 166 1.01 3.45 -13.91
N THR A 167 -0.07 2.94 -13.32
CA THR A 167 -1.17 2.32 -14.06
C THR A 167 -2.49 2.95 -13.60
N GLY A 168 -3.14 3.66 -14.53
CA GLY A 168 -4.39 4.36 -14.29
C GLY A 168 -5.56 3.40 -14.06
N ARG A 169 -6.47 3.75 -13.15
CA ARG A 169 -7.80 3.13 -13.05
C ARG A 169 -8.84 4.02 -13.71
N HIS A 170 -9.49 3.46 -14.72
CA HIS A 170 -10.69 3.98 -15.38
C HIS A 170 -11.75 4.49 -14.40
N LYS A 171 -12.24 5.71 -14.61
CA LYS A 171 -13.62 6.08 -14.27
C LYS A 171 -14.53 5.52 -15.36
N THR A 172 -15.28 4.46 -15.08
CA THR A 172 -16.47 4.12 -15.88
C THR A 172 -17.53 5.19 -15.62
N SER A 173 -17.73 6.08 -16.58
CA SER A 173 -18.91 6.96 -16.59
C SER A 173 -20.14 6.13 -16.96
N MET A 174 -20.97 5.80 -15.97
CA MET A 174 -22.37 5.47 -16.24
C MET A 174 -23.09 6.77 -16.60
N THR A 175 -23.27 7.03 -17.89
CA THR A 175 -24.29 7.96 -18.38
C THR A 175 -25.65 7.26 -18.34
N LYS A 176 -26.48 7.63 -17.36
CA LYS A 176 -27.94 7.46 -17.47
C LYS A 176 -28.50 8.69 -18.18
N SER A 177 -29.00 8.51 -19.39
CA SER A 177 -30.15 9.20 -19.98
C SER A 177 -30.69 8.33 -21.10
#